data_AF-A0AAW2QE17-F1
#
_entry.id   AF-A0AAW2QE17-F1
#
_cell.length_a   1.000
_cell.length_b   1.000
_cell.length_c   1.000
_cell.angle_alpha   90.00
_cell.angle_beta   90.00
_cell.angle_gamma   90.00
#
_symmetry.space_group_name_H-M   'P 1'
#
loop_
_entity.id
_entity.type
_entity.pdbx_description
1 polymer ?
#
loop_
_entity_poly.entity_id
_entity_poly.type
_entity_poly.pdbx_seq_one_letter_code
_entity_poly.pdbx_strand_id
1 'polypeptide(L)'
;MTGETLHPSMHHLMTSVIYTPSNSTALLLISSISPKTLSHTTAISLLFRPHFHHQLLPMLISPFPFNSYSLYIITLFFLSIHPKGSLGTTFTLVNRCDYTVWPGILSNAGSSGLDTTGFQLQPGATRSFQAQPGWSGRFWGRTGCSFDPATGQGSCATGDCGSNQMECNGGGATPPATLAEFTIGSGAAQDFYDVSLVDGYNLPMLIETVGGSGACGSTGCVTDLNHMCPKELRAGEGQACKSACEAFRSPEYCCSGAYGSPDTCRPSMYSEIFKNACPKSYSYAYDDATSTFTCSEADYTITFCPSHTSQKSSRDSSPPAMAAGTTSGLPPPATATNPADGSSSQAEDNNLPPWLPNFVSGGLLGMNPNDLITATTLIMSSISILLQL
;
A
#
# COMPACT_ATOMS: atom_id res chain seq x y z
N MET A 1 48.98 52.01 10.95
CA MET A 1 48.06 52.69 10.01
C MET A 1 46.77 51.86 10.03
N THR A 2 45.65 52.29 10.61
CA THR A 2 44.79 53.45 10.23
C THR A 2 44.37 53.38 8.76
N GLY A 3 43.08 53.35 8.39
CA GLY A 3 41.86 53.36 9.20
C GLY A 3 40.61 53.24 8.30
N GLU A 4 39.42 53.29 8.89
CA GLU A 4 38.13 53.26 8.18
C GLU A 4 37.82 54.57 7.41
N THR A 5 36.92 54.49 6.42
CA THR A 5 35.98 55.55 5.96
C THR A 5 35.07 54.93 4.87
N LEU A 6 33.74 54.82 5.05
CA LEU A 6 32.68 55.82 4.72
C LEU A 6 32.52 56.07 3.20
N HIS A 7 31.34 56.12 2.55
CA HIS A 7 29.92 56.08 2.99
C HIS A 7 29.00 55.58 1.81
N PRO A 8 27.69 55.92 1.59
CA PRO A 8 26.71 54.98 1.03
C PRO A 8 26.22 55.32 -0.41
N SER A 9 25.31 54.48 -0.96
CA SER A 9 24.41 54.91 -2.05
C SER A 9 22.96 54.53 -1.74
N MET A 10 22.06 55.49 -1.88
CA MET A 10 20.61 55.28 -1.87
C MET A 10 20.18 54.48 -3.11
N HIS A 11 19.13 53.67 -2.98
CA HIS A 11 18.19 53.46 -4.08
C HIS A 11 16.74 53.65 -3.60
N HIS A 12 16.00 54.42 -4.40
CA HIS A 12 14.65 54.88 -4.08
C HIS A 12 13.60 53.76 -4.10
N LEU A 13 12.64 53.86 -3.17
CA LEU A 13 11.29 53.34 -3.41
C LEU A 13 10.70 54.02 -4.66
N MET A 14 10.17 53.21 -5.58
CA MET A 14 9.18 53.65 -6.57
C MET A 14 7.85 52.98 -6.22
N THR A 15 6.96 53.76 -5.60
CA THR A 15 5.58 53.35 -5.32
C THR A 15 4.74 53.54 -6.58
N SER A 16 4.17 52.48 -7.14
CA SER A 16 3.20 52.57 -8.23
C SER A 16 1.79 52.40 -7.71
N VAL A 17 1.01 53.49 -7.70
CA VAL A 17 -0.43 53.47 -7.41
C VAL A 17 -1.19 53.28 -8.72
N ILE A 18 -1.99 52.22 -8.80
CA ILE A 18 -3.04 52.04 -9.81
C ILE A 18 -4.36 51.91 -9.05
N TYR A 19 -5.41 52.59 -9.53
CA TYR A 19 -6.71 52.65 -8.86
C TYR A 19 -7.85 52.22 -9.80
N THR A 20 -9.00 51.92 -9.20
CA THR A 20 -10.30 51.49 -9.79
C THR A 20 -10.44 49.99 -10.15
N PRO A 21 -11.67 49.44 -10.15
CA PRO A 21 -12.58 49.45 -8.99
C PRO A 21 -13.28 48.09 -8.73
N SER A 22 -14.12 48.06 -7.68
CA SER A 22 -15.15 47.04 -7.34
C SER A 22 -14.78 45.86 -6.43
N ASN A 23 -15.65 45.67 -5.43
CA ASN A 23 -15.96 44.48 -4.63
C ASN A 23 -14.84 43.66 -3.98
N SER A 24 -14.43 44.13 -2.79
CA SER A 24 -14.37 43.36 -1.54
C SER A 24 -14.30 41.82 -1.61
N THR A 25 -13.10 41.25 -1.41
CA THR A 25 -12.74 40.48 -0.19
C THR A 25 -11.30 39.97 -0.29
N ALA A 26 -10.37 40.60 0.43
CA ALA A 26 -9.01 40.08 0.58
C ALA A 26 -8.93 39.24 1.86
N LEU A 27 -8.72 37.93 1.71
CA LEU A 27 -8.55 37.00 2.83
C LEU A 27 -7.13 37.16 3.41
N LEU A 28 -7.02 37.65 4.64
CA LEU A 28 -5.73 37.78 5.34
C LEU A 28 -5.25 36.43 5.86
N LEU A 29 -4.25 35.86 5.18
CA LEU A 29 -3.50 34.70 5.67
C LEU A 29 -2.59 35.12 6.82
N ILE A 30 -2.91 34.68 8.04
CA ILE A 30 -2.01 34.77 9.20
C ILE A 30 -1.20 33.47 9.28
N SER A 31 0.08 33.52 8.93
CA SER A 31 1.03 32.45 9.21
C SER A 31 1.56 32.55 10.64
N SER A 32 1.63 31.42 11.35
CA SER A 32 2.04 31.37 12.75
C SER A 32 3.55 31.58 12.94
N ILE A 33 3.92 32.23 14.06
CA ILE A 33 5.31 32.37 14.50
C ILE A 33 5.49 31.60 15.82
N SER A 34 6.58 30.83 15.91
CA SER A 34 6.91 29.96 17.04
C SER A 34 7.60 30.73 18.19
N PRO A 35 7.38 30.39 19.48
CA PRO A 35 7.90 31.19 20.60
C PRO A 35 9.21 30.64 21.21
N LYS A 36 10.32 31.41 21.17
CA LYS A 36 11.49 31.20 22.05
C LYS A 36 12.20 32.51 22.48
N THR A 37 12.04 32.84 23.77
CA THR A 37 13.06 33.35 24.72
C THR A 37 14.12 34.40 24.31
N LEU A 38 14.04 35.61 24.91
CA LEU A 38 15.15 36.37 25.58
C LEU A 38 14.52 37.62 26.26
N SER A 39 14.51 37.76 27.59
CA SER A 39 15.56 38.24 28.52
C SER A 39 15.68 39.78 28.67
N HIS A 40 15.68 40.22 29.93
CA HIS A 40 15.79 41.58 30.48
C HIS A 40 16.81 42.53 29.83
N THR A 41 16.49 43.84 29.75
CA THR A 41 17.15 44.88 30.60
C THR A 41 16.42 46.24 30.66
N THR A 42 16.61 46.90 31.81
CA THR A 42 16.46 48.32 32.24
C THR A 42 16.46 49.46 31.21
N ALA A 43 16.10 50.73 31.52
CA ALA A 43 15.28 51.44 32.53
C ALA A 43 15.52 52.98 32.37
N ILE A 44 14.69 53.85 32.98
CA ILE A 44 14.95 55.31 33.23
C ILE A 44 14.98 56.19 31.95
N SER A 45 14.48 57.43 31.88
CA SER A 45 13.48 58.25 32.60
C SER A 45 13.34 59.55 31.80
N LEU A 46 12.20 60.25 31.85
CA LEU A 46 12.16 61.71 32.06
C LEU A 46 10.72 62.24 32.19
N LEU A 47 10.55 63.21 33.07
CA LEU A 47 9.26 63.82 33.43
C LEU A 47 9.04 65.10 32.62
N PHE A 48 7.87 65.26 32.01
CA PHE A 48 7.23 66.57 31.89
C PHE A 48 5.71 66.44 32.07
N ARG A 49 5.15 67.38 32.82
CA ARG A 49 3.76 67.48 33.28
C ARG A 49 3.31 68.93 33.05
N PRO A 50 2.04 69.29 33.27
CA PRO A 50 0.83 68.96 32.52
C PRO A 50 0.28 70.16 31.73
N HIS A 51 -0.75 70.00 30.89
CA HIS A 51 -1.93 70.88 30.98
C HIS A 51 -3.19 70.45 30.19
N PHE A 52 -4.34 70.86 30.75
CA PHE A 52 -5.70 71.04 30.19
C PHE A 52 -6.58 69.88 29.66
N HIS A 53 -7.49 69.47 30.57
CA HIS A 53 -8.95 69.32 30.44
C HIS A 53 -9.63 68.25 29.55
N HIS A 54 -10.41 67.42 30.27
CA HIS A 54 -11.78 66.97 29.99
C HIS A 54 -12.26 66.83 28.53
N GLN A 55 -12.65 65.61 28.15
CA GLN A 55 -14.09 65.25 28.08
C GLN A 55 -14.35 63.73 28.03
N LEU A 56 -15.51 63.35 28.56
CA LEU A 56 -16.31 62.12 28.36
C LEU A 56 -15.89 60.78 29.01
N LEU A 57 -16.89 60.23 29.73
CA LEU A 57 -16.99 58.88 30.31
C LEU A 57 -17.84 57.97 29.36
N PRO A 58 -18.28 56.76 29.74
CA PRO A 58 -17.98 55.52 29.02
C PRO A 58 -19.08 55.04 28.05
N MET A 59 -18.70 54.33 26.97
CA MET A 59 -19.66 53.53 26.20
C MET A 59 -19.86 52.12 26.78
N LEU A 60 -20.95 52.01 27.52
CA LEU A 60 -21.87 50.88 27.66
C LEU A 60 -21.52 49.57 26.92
N ILE A 61 -21.49 48.48 27.69
CA ILE A 61 -21.68 47.10 27.21
C ILE A 61 -23.16 46.94 26.83
N SER A 62 -23.45 46.59 25.57
CA SER A 62 -24.79 46.19 25.13
C SER A 62 -24.91 44.66 25.04
N PRO A 63 -25.95 44.04 25.61
CA PRO A 63 -26.26 42.64 25.35
C PRO A 63 -26.98 42.54 24.00
N PHE A 64 -26.27 42.12 22.95
CA PHE A 64 -26.90 41.78 21.68
C PHE A 64 -27.80 40.54 21.87
N PRO A 65 -29.09 40.58 21.49
CA PRO A 65 -29.94 39.40 21.56
C PRO A 65 -29.53 38.42 20.46
N PHE A 66 -28.84 37.34 20.84
CA PHE A 66 -28.59 36.22 19.95
C PHE A 66 -29.93 35.60 19.53
N ASN A 67 -30.36 35.92 18.31
CA ASN A 67 -31.64 35.49 17.77
C ASN A 67 -31.67 33.95 17.72
N SER A 68 -32.63 33.31 18.39
CA SER A 68 -32.66 31.85 18.59
C SER A 68 -32.67 31.06 17.27
N TYR A 69 -33.26 31.64 16.23
CA TYR A 69 -33.23 31.11 14.86
C TYR A 69 -31.80 31.00 14.27
N SER A 70 -30.88 31.90 14.64
CA SER A 70 -29.49 31.86 14.16
C SER A 70 -28.73 30.66 14.72
N LEU A 71 -28.89 30.37 16.03
CA LEU A 71 -28.33 29.17 16.65
C LEU A 71 -28.93 27.88 16.06
N TYR A 72 -30.23 27.88 15.74
CA TYR A 72 -30.88 26.73 15.12
C TYR A 72 -30.37 26.47 13.70
N ILE A 73 -30.23 27.52 12.87
CA ILE A 73 -29.65 27.42 11.51
C ILE A 73 -28.20 26.93 11.57
N ILE A 74 -27.37 27.43 12.50
CA ILE A 74 -25.99 26.98 12.68
C ILE A 74 -25.96 25.49 13.07
N THR A 75 -26.85 25.05 13.97
CA THR A 75 -26.93 23.64 14.40
C THR A 75 -27.38 22.73 13.24
N LEU A 76 -28.35 23.14 12.44
CA LEU A 76 -28.78 22.41 11.22
C LEU A 76 -27.68 22.37 10.16
N PHE A 77 -26.87 23.43 10.02
CA PHE A 77 -25.73 23.46 9.12
C PHE A 77 -24.67 22.45 9.55
N PHE A 78 -24.30 22.41 10.84
CA PHE A 78 -23.39 21.37 11.36
C PHE A 78 -23.96 19.95 11.25
N LEU A 79 -25.27 19.74 11.45
CA LEU A 79 -25.95 18.45 11.20
C LEU A 79 -26.05 18.09 9.71
N SER A 80 -25.86 19.05 8.79
CA SER A 80 -25.77 18.79 7.35
C SER A 80 -24.35 18.42 6.91
N ILE A 81 -23.33 18.79 7.70
CA ILE A 81 -21.93 18.37 7.53
C ILE A 81 -21.66 17.13 8.40
N HIS A 82 -22.49 16.10 8.27
CA HIS A 82 -21.97 14.77 8.54
C HIS A 82 -20.99 14.44 7.42
N PRO A 83 -19.69 14.21 7.70
CA PRO A 83 -18.85 13.56 6.70
C PRO A 83 -19.55 12.24 6.36
N LYS A 84 -19.82 12.01 5.08
CA LYS A 84 -20.14 10.65 4.62
C LYS A 84 -18.91 9.83 4.98
N GLY A 85 -19.01 9.04 6.03
CA GLY A 85 -17.97 8.10 6.41
C GLY A 85 -17.76 7.19 5.21
N SER A 86 -16.67 7.41 4.49
CA SER A 86 -16.19 6.44 3.50
C SER A 86 -15.90 5.17 4.30
N LEU A 87 -16.74 4.15 4.11
CA LEU A 87 -16.47 2.79 4.56
C LEU A 87 -15.32 2.27 3.69
N GLY A 88 -14.12 2.72 4.04
CA GLY A 88 -12.89 2.30 3.40
C GLY A 88 -12.49 0.91 3.88
N THR A 89 -12.07 0.06 2.95
CA THR A 89 -11.57 -1.29 3.18
C THR A 89 -10.40 -1.30 4.15
N THR A 90 -10.46 -2.18 5.16
CA THR A 90 -9.40 -2.40 6.14
C THR A 90 -8.50 -3.53 5.69
N PHE A 91 -7.21 -3.23 5.51
CA PHE A 91 -6.15 -4.23 5.36
C PHE A 91 -5.49 -4.49 6.71
N THR A 92 -5.49 -5.73 7.19
CA THR A 92 -4.81 -6.13 8.43
C THR A 92 -3.63 -7.05 8.11
N LEU A 93 -2.42 -6.56 8.30
CA LEU A 93 -1.20 -7.34 8.10
C LEU A 93 -0.83 -8.06 9.40
N VAL A 94 -0.56 -9.36 9.31
CA VAL A 94 -0.26 -10.26 10.43
C VAL A 94 1.06 -10.97 10.17
N ASN A 95 2.02 -10.85 11.09
CA ASN A 95 3.24 -11.66 11.03
C ASN A 95 3.08 -12.92 11.90
N ARG A 96 2.93 -14.10 11.29
CA ARG A 96 2.99 -15.41 11.98
C ARG A 96 4.33 -16.12 11.80
N CYS A 97 5.32 -15.49 11.16
CA CYS A 97 6.68 -15.99 11.11
C CYS A 97 7.31 -15.93 12.51
N ASP A 98 8.29 -16.78 12.79
CA ASP A 98 9.09 -16.74 14.02
C ASP A 98 10.20 -15.66 13.99
N TYR A 99 10.37 -14.99 12.86
CA TYR A 99 11.27 -13.86 12.64
C TYR A 99 10.50 -12.55 12.31
N THR A 100 11.17 -11.41 12.50
CA THR A 100 10.64 -10.10 12.13
C THR A 100 10.50 -9.99 10.60
N VAL A 101 9.34 -9.55 10.12
CA VAL A 101 9.12 -9.14 8.73
C VAL A 101 9.09 -7.62 8.68
N TRP A 102 9.56 -7.02 7.59
CA TRP A 102 9.39 -5.59 7.34
C TRP A 102 8.47 -5.39 6.13
N PRO A 103 7.15 -5.25 6.31
CA PRO A 103 6.26 -5.08 5.17
C PRO A 103 6.62 -3.83 4.35
N GLY A 104 6.42 -3.93 3.04
CA GLY A 104 6.40 -2.82 2.11
C GLY A 104 4.99 -2.64 1.55
N ILE A 105 4.63 -1.40 1.22
CA ILE A 105 3.34 -1.01 0.66
C ILE A 105 3.59 -0.08 -0.53
N LEU A 106 2.97 -0.39 -1.66
CA LEU A 106 2.97 0.47 -2.85
C LEU A 106 1.53 0.70 -3.31
N SER A 107 1.06 1.94 -3.24
CA SER A 107 -0.13 2.37 -3.98
C SER A 107 0.22 2.52 -5.47
N ASN A 108 -0.66 2.04 -6.35
CA ASN A 108 -0.51 2.21 -7.79
C ASN A 108 -0.75 3.67 -8.22
N ALA A 109 -0.29 4.02 -9.43
CA ALA A 109 -0.47 5.36 -9.97
C ALA A 109 -1.96 5.77 -9.98
N GLY A 110 -2.27 6.96 -9.47
CA GLY A 110 -3.64 7.46 -9.32
C GLY A 110 -4.35 7.04 -8.02
N SER A 111 -3.81 6.08 -7.26
CA SER A 111 -4.33 5.72 -5.93
C SER A 111 -3.70 6.58 -4.84
N SER A 112 -4.46 6.85 -3.77
CA SER A 112 -3.93 7.54 -2.58
C SER A 112 -2.86 6.71 -1.87
N GLY A 113 -1.84 7.36 -1.31
CA GLY A 113 -0.95 6.71 -0.34
C GLY A 113 -1.71 6.22 0.89
N LEU A 114 -1.23 5.13 1.51
CA LEU A 114 -1.62 4.74 2.87
C LEU A 114 -0.67 5.42 3.88
N ASP A 115 -0.93 5.28 5.19
CA ASP A 115 -0.20 5.92 6.29
C ASP A 115 1.34 5.72 6.30
N THR A 116 1.82 4.70 5.58
CA THR A 116 3.22 4.30 5.47
C THR A 116 3.41 3.51 4.17
N THR A 117 4.63 3.53 3.65
CA THR A 117 5.11 2.69 2.55
C THR A 117 6.01 1.54 3.02
N GLY A 118 6.42 1.52 4.30
CA GLY A 118 7.16 0.41 4.86
C GLY A 118 7.48 0.54 6.35
N PHE A 119 7.38 -0.57 7.09
CA PHE A 119 7.50 -0.60 8.55
C PHE A 119 8.05 -1.94 9.05
N GLN A 120 8.36 -2.04 10.35
CA GLN A 120 8.78 -3.27 11.02
C GLN A 120 7.59 -3.96 11.70
N LEU A 121 7.42 -5.27 11.50
CA LEU A 121 6.36 -6.09 12.09
C LEU A 121 6.95 -7.31 12.82
N GLN A 122 6.90 -7.29 14.15
CA GLN A 122 7.48 -8.33 15.00
C GLN A 122 6.70 -9.66 14.91
N PRO A 123 7.31 -10.81 15.28
CA PRO A 123 6.60 -12.08 15.40
C PRO A 123 5.32 -11.97 16.24
N GLY A 124 4.20 -12.46 15.71
CA GLY A 124 2.88 -12.40 16.33
C GLY A 124 2.21 -11.01 16.35
N ALA A 125 2.86 -9.97 15.82
CA ALA A 125 2.28 -8.63 15.77
C ALA A 125 1.35 -8.44 14.56
N THR A 126 0.43 -7.48 14.70
CA THR A 126 -0.52 -7.07 13.68
C THR A 126 -0.49 -5.56 13.46
N ARG A 127 -0.79 -5.09 12.25
CA ARG A 127 -1.02 -3.67 11.95
C ARG A 127 -2.07 -3.54 10.85
N SER A 128 -3.02 -2.63 11.04
CA SER A 128 -4.09 -2.38 10.09
C SER A 128 -3.97 -1.02 9.41
N PHE A 129 -4.50 -0.92 8.19
CA PHE A 129 -4.56 0.28 7.36
C PHE A 129 -5.95 0.40 6.73
N GLN A 130 -6.39 1.63 6.47
CA GLN A 130 -7.65 1.87 5.77
C GLN A 130 -7.40 2.46 4.38
N ALA A 131 -7.89 1.78 3.35
CA ALA A 131 -7.85 2.25 1.97
C ALA A 131 -9.20 2.85 1.55
N GLN A 132 -9.19 3.81 0.64
CA GLN A 132 -10.41 4.38 0.09
C GLN A 132 -10.97 3.50 -1.04
N PRO A 133 -12.29 3.52 -1.31
CA PRO A 133 -12.87 2.89 -2.49
C PRO A 133 -12.16 3.34 -3.77
N GLY A 134 -11.84 2.40 -4.67
CA GLY A 134 -11.02 2.64 -5.86
C GLY A 134 -9.50 2.58 -5.64
N TRP A 135 -9.01 2.29 -4.42
CA TRP A 135 -7.58 2.10 -4.18
C TRP A 135 -7.06 0.83 -4.85
N SER A 136 -5.95 0.95 -5.59
CA SER A 136 -5.20 -0.17 -6.17
C SER A 136 -3.75 -0.11 -5.69
N GLY A 137 -3.15 -1.26 -5.43
CA GLY A 137 -1.80 -1.35 -4.90
C GLY A 137 -1.45 -2.76 -4.44
N ARG A 138 -0.31 -2.86 -3.76
CA ARG A 138 0.26 -4.14 -3.32
C ARG A 138 1.05 -4.07 -2.03
N PHE A 139 1.11 -5.22 -1.36
CA PHE A 139 1.83 -5.46 -0.12
C PHE A 139 2.83 -6.60 -0.34
N TRP A 140 3.97 -6.54 0.34
CA TRP A 140 4.94 -7.64 0.38
C TRP A 140 5.68 -7.65 1.71
N GLY A 141 6.31 -8.78 2.06
CA GLY A 141 7.16 -8.89 3.24
C GLY A 141 8.65 -8.87 2.88
N ARG A 142 9.42 -7.96 3.49
CA ARG A 142 10.89 -7.98 3.41
C ARG A 142 11.48 -8.80 4.56
N THR A 143 12.62 -9.45 4.32
CA THR A 143 13.32 -10.29 5.32
C THR A 143 14.81 -9.94 5.40
N GLY A 144 15.46 -10.33 6.50
CA GLY A 144 16.90 -10.10 6.69
C GLY A 144 17.29 -8.62 6.69
N CYS A 145 16.39 -7.73 7.13
CA CYS A 145 16.64 -6.29 7.09
C CYS A 145 17.53 -5.81 8.24
N SER A 146 18.44 -4.90 7.92
CA SER A 146 19.27 -4.20 8.89
C SER A 146 19.24 -2.70 8.59
N PHE A 147 18.71 -1.91 9.52
CA PHE A 147 18.69 -0.44 9.46
C PHE A 147 19.53 0.13 10.61
N ASP A 148 20.45 1.02 10.28
CA ASP A 148 21.30 1.72 11.24
C ASP A 148 20.47 2.66 12.14
N PRO A 149 20.52 2.52 13.48
CA PRO A 149 19.68 3.32 14.38
C PRO A 149 20.00 4.82 14.42
N ALA A 150 21.16 5.26 13.94
CA ALA A 150 21.57 6.68 13.97
C ALA A 150 21.16 7.44 12.71
N THR A 151 21.10 6.76 11.56
CA THR A 151 20.85 7.34 10.23
C THR A 151 19.53 6.88 9.60
N GLY A 152 18.94 5.78 10.09
CA GLY A 152 17.78 5.12 9.48
C GLY A 152 18.08 4.38 8.17
N GLN A 153 19.35 4.36 7.73
CA GLN A 153 19.76 3.78 6.46
C GLN A 153 19.98 2.27 6.56
N GLY A 154 19.70 1.54 5.49
CA GLY A 154 19.76 0.09 5.51
C GLY A 154 19.15 -0.60 4.30
N SER A 155 19.17 -1.93 4.33
CA SER A 155 18.64 -2.78 3.27
C SER A 155 18.16 -4.12 3.81
N CYS A 156 17.43 -4.86 2.99
CA CYS A 156 16.90 -6.20 3.24
C CYS A 156 17.51 -7.25 2.31
N ALA A 157 17.56 -8.50 2.77
CA ALA A 157 18.07 -9.64 1.99
C ALA A 157 17.12 -10.07 0.86
N THR A 158 15.80 -9.91 1.06
CA THR A 158 14.76 -10.27 0.08
C THR A 158 13.69 -9.17 0.01
N GLY A 159 13.20 -8.86 -1.20
CA GLY A 159 12.10 -7.91 -1.41
C GLY A 159 12.43 -6.45 -1.10
N ASP A 160 13.72 -6.11 -0.94
CA ASP A 160 14.17 -4.74 -0.66
C ASP A 160 13.64 -3.74 -1.69
N CYS A 161 13.31 -2.51 -1.27
CA CYS A 161 12.67 -1.52 -2.13
C CYS A 161 13.60 -0.40 -2.63
N GLY A 162 14.91 -0.54 -2.45
CA GLY A 162 15.93 0.36 -3.00
C GLY A 162 15.96 1.78 -2.40
N SER A 163 15.06 2.08 -1.45
CA SER A 163 14.94 3.40 -0.81
C SER A 163 16.07 3.72 0.16
N ASN A 164 16.90 2.73 0.52
CA ASN A 164 17.87 2.80 1.62
C ASN A 164 17.23 3.22 2.96
N GLN A 165 15.95 2.89 3.18
CA GLN A 165 15.15 3.29 4.34
C GLN A 165 14.11 2.22 4.70
N MET A 166 13.56 2.28 5.92
CA MET A 166 12.44 1.42 6.30
C MET A 166 11.18 1.72 5.48
N GLU A 167 10.91 3.01 5.21
CA GLU A 167 9.91 3.46 4.24
C GLU A 167 10.38 3.16 2.80
N CYS A 168 9.49 2.65 1.95
CA CYS A 168 9.81 2.36 0.55
C CYS A 168 9.67 3.55 -0.40
N ASN A 169 9.00 4.64 0.03
CA ASN A 169 8.96 5.93 -0.68
C ASN A 169 8.53 5.85 -2.16
N GLY A 170 7.61 4.93 -2.49
CA GLY A 170 7.16 4.66 -3.87
C GLY A 170 8.00 3.65 -4.65
N GLY A 171 9.08 3.12 -4.06
CA GLY A 171 9.79 1.94 -4.57
C GLY A 171 8.97 0.67 -4.38
N GLY A 172 8.90 -0.16 -5.43
CA GLY A 172 8.36 -1.53 -5.35
C GLY A 172 9.37 -2.51 -4.77
N ALA A 173 8.95 -3.75 -4.53
CA ALA A 173 9.85 -4.83 -4.16
C ALA A 173 10.88 -5.09 -5.27
N THR A 174 12.16 -5.27 -4.90
CA THR A 174 13.17 -5.87 -5.78
C THR A 174 12.94 -7.38 -5.79
N PRO A 175 12.66 -8.01 -6.94
CA PRO A 175 12.43 -9.44 -7.00
C PRO A 175 13.67 -10.26 -6.61
N PRO A 176 13.50 -11.48 -6.06
CA PRO A 176 12.23 -12.15 -5.83
C PRO A 176 11.45 -11.67 -4.60
N ALA A 177 10.13 -11.54 -4.76
CA ALA A 177 9.19 -11.24 -3.67
C ALA A 177 7.79 -11.81 -3.95
N THR A 178 7.19 -12.43 -2.94
CA THR A 178 5.75 -12.78 -2.97
C THR A 178 4.93 -11.51 -2.74
N LEU A 179 3.95 -11.26 -3.61
CA LEU A 179 3.10 -10.08 -3.57
C LEU A 179 1.67 -10.45 -3.16
N ALA A 180 1.01 -9.56 -2.40
CA ALA A 180 -0.44 -9.53 -2.27
C ALA A 180 -0.93 -8.28 -3.02
N GLU A 181 -1.68 -8.48 -4.09
CA GLU A 181 -2.10 -7.42 -5.02
C GLU A 181 -3.62 -7.20 -4.90
N PHE A 182 -4.04 -5.94 -5.03
CA PHE A 182 -5.42 -5.51 -4.79
C PHE A 182 -5.85 -4.39 -5.73
N THR A 183 -7.12 -4.43 -6.12
CA THR A 183 -7.88 -3.30 -6.67
C THR A 183 -9.24 -3.28 -6.01
N ILE A 184 -9.44 -2.33 -5.08
CA ILE A 184 -10.67 -2.16 -4.32
C ILE A 184 -11.72 -1.47 -5.17
N GLY A 185 -12.94 -2.00 -5.15
CA GLY A 185 -14.07 -1.49 -5.89
C GLY A 185 -14.47 -0.06 -5.49
N SER A 186 -15.26 0.58 -6.35
CA SER A 186 -15.94 1.83 -6.03
C SER A 186 -17.38 1.79 -6.48
N GLY A 187 -18.30 2.31 -5.66
CA GLY A 187 -19.74 2.18 -5.89
C GLY A 187 -20.17 0.72 -5.88
N ALA A 188 -20.64 0.21 -7.02
CA ALA A 188 -21.10 -1.17 -7.19
C ALA A 188 -20.05 -2.11 -7.83
N ALA A 189 -18.82 -1.63 -8.08
CA ALA A 189 -17.75 -2.49 -8.58
C ALA A 189 -17.24 -3.43 -7.47
N GLN A 190 -16.84 -4.64 -7.85
CA GLN A 190 -16.23 -5.60 -6.93
C GLN A 190 -14.76 -5.29 -6.71
N ASP A 191 -14.23 -5.78 -5.59
CA ASP A 191 -12.79 -5.86 -5.35
C ASP A 191 -12.21 -7.01 -6.17
N PHE A 192 -10.97 -6.83 -6.63
CA PHE A 192 -10.12 -7.87 -7.20
C PHE A 192 -8.86 -7.99 -6.33
N TYR A 193 -8.46 -9.22 -6.01
CA TYR A 193 -7.28 -9.48 -5.20
C TYR A 193 -6.69 -10.86 -5.49
N ASP A 194 -5.39 -10.99 -5.23
CA ASP A 194 -4.62 -12.21 -5.45
C ASP A 194 -3.33 -12.22 -4.63
N VAL A 195 -2.73 -13.41 -4.49
CA VAL A 195 -1.31 -13.54 -4.16
C VAL A 195 -0.54 -13.95 -5.41
N SER A 196 0.45 -13.14 -5.77
CA SER A 196 1.20 -13.25 -7.02
C SER A 196 2.65 -13.69 -6.77
N LEU A 197 3.09 -14.64 -7.60
CA LEU A 197 4.46 -15.16 -7.67
C LEU A 197 5.13 -14.83 -9.02
N VAL A 198 4.55 -13.93 -9.81
CA VAL A 198 5.10 -13.46 -11.09
C VAL A 198 6.47 -12.82 -10.89
N ASP A 199 6.63 -12.07 -9.80
CA ASP A 199 7.90 -11.49 -9.33
C ASP A 199 8.66 -12.45 -8.39
N GLY A 200 8.37 -13.75 -8.43
CA GLY A 200 9.03 -14.79 -7.64
C GLY A 200 8.42 -15.04 -6.26
N TYR A 201 9.21 -15.63 -5.39
CA TYR A 201 8.81 -16.02 -4.04
C TYR A 201 9.92 -15.74 -3.04
N ASN A 202 9.57 -15.29 -1.84
CA ASN A 202 10.53 -15.20 -0.73
C ASN A 202 9.99 -15.75 0.60
N LEU A 203 8.69 -15.62 0.88
CA LEU A 203 8.08 -16.11 2.11
C LEU A 203 6.60 -16.48 1.92
N PRO A 204 6.04 -17.41 2.73
CA PRO A 204 4.66 -17.84 2.56
C PRO A 204 3.66 -16.73 2.89
N MET A 205 2.60 -16.58 2.10
CA MET A 205 1.61 -15.52 2.24
C MET A 205 0.19 -16.03 1.96
N LEU A 206 -0.80 -15.52 2.70
CA LEU A 206 -2.22 -15.80 2.52
C LEU A 206 -3.05 -14.53 2.70
N ILE A 207 -4.02 -14.32 1.81
CA ILE A 207 -5.09 -13.34 1.95
C ILE A 207 -6.37 -14.08 2.35
N GLU A 208 -7.00 -13.61 3.42
CA GLU A 208 -8.32 -14.07 3.89
C GLU A 208 -9.27 -12.86 3.95
N THR A 209 -10.49 -13.01 3.42
CA THR A 209 -11.54 -11.98 3.49
C THR A 209 -12.22 -11.99 4.87
N VAL A 210 -12.62 -10.82 5.34
CA VAL A 210 -13.39 -10.63 6.58
C VAL A 210 -14.69 -9.91 6.24
N GLY A 211 -15.81 -10.62 6.41
CA GLY A 211 -17.11 -10.14 5.95
C GLY A 211 -17.25 -10.23 4.42
N GLY A 212 -17.90 -9.22 3.84
CA GLY A 212 -18.17 -9.13 2.40
C GLY A 212 -19.20 -10.12 1.86
N SER A 213 -19.41 -10.06 0.55
CA SER A 213 -20.33 -10.91 -0.21
C SER A 213 -19.82 -11.22 -1.62
N GLY A 214 -20.27 -12.34 -2.19
CA GLY A 214 -19.76 -12.87 -3.46
C GLY A 214 -18.94 -14.14 -3.26
N ALA A 215 -17.89 -14.34 -4.06
CA ALA A 215 -17.03 -15.52 -3.99
C ALA A 215 -16.11 -15.51 -2.76
N CYS A 216 -15.44 -14.38 -2.49
CA CYS A 216 -14.70 -14.08 -1.26
C CYS A 216 -13.75 -15.22 -0.80
N GLY A 217 -13.08 -15.86 -1.76
CA GLY A 217 -12.22 -17.01 -1.52
C GLY A 217 -10.84 -16.60 -1.00
N SER A 218 -10.25 -17.41 -0.12
CA SER A 218 -8.85 -17.22 0.28
C SER A 218 -7.88 -17.58 -0.85
N THR A 219 -6.84 -16.76 -1.02
CA THR A 219 -5.78 -16.87 -2.05
C THR A 219 -4.40 -16.78 -1.38
N GLY A 220 -3.42 -17.55 -1.86
CA GLY A 220 -2.13 -17.61 -1.17
C GLY A 220 -1.23 -18.78 -1.53
N CYS A 221 0.03 -18.60 -1.13
CA CYS A 221 1.10 -19.57 -1.22
C CYS A 221 1.56 -19.93 0.19
N VAL A 222 0.93 -20.96 0.76
CA VAL A 222 1.14 -21.38 2.17
C VAL A 222 2.25 -22.43 2.35
N THR A 223 2.72 -22.99 1.23
CA THR A 223 3.87 -23.89 1.10
C THR A 223 5.17 -23.07 1.15
N ASP A 224 6.22 -23.62 1.75
CA ASP A 224 7.57 -23.05 1.60
C ASP A 224 8.19 -23.48 0.26
N LEU A 225 8.07 -22.60 -0.73
CA LEU A 225 8.56 -22.83 -2.10
C LEU A 225 10.09 -22.79 -2.17
N ASN A 226 10.79 -22.17 -1.21
CA ASN A 226 12.27 -22.11 -1.20
C ASN A 226 12.89 -23.51 -1.11
N HIS A 227 12.28 -24.41 -0.34
CA HIS A 227 12.67 -25.82 -0.26
C HIS A 227 12.50 -26.59 -1.58
N MET A 228 11.56 -26.16 -2.43
CA MET A 228 11.27 -26.77 -3.74
C MET A 228 11.95 -26.02 -4.90
N CYS A 229 12.61 -24.89 -4.63
CA CYS A 229 13.14 -24.00 -5.65
C CYS A 229 14.21 -24.68 -6.55
N PRO A 230 14.02 -24.71 -7.88
CA PRO A 230 15.02 -25.16 -8.84
C PRO A 230 16.35 -24.42 -8.66
N LYS A 231 17.47 -25.10 -8.87
CA LYS A 231 18.80 -24.57 -8.50
C LYS A 231 19.11 -23.25 -9.21
N GLU A 232 18.74 -23.17 -10.48
CA GLU A 232 18.86 -22.04 -11.40
C GLU A 232 17.97 -20.84 -11.04
N LEU A 233 16.94 -21.04 -10.22
CA LEU A 233 16.04 -19.98 -9.74
C LEU A 233 16.38 -19.47 -8.34
N ARG A 234 17.26 -20.13 -7.58
CA ARG A 234 17.59 -19.74 -6.20
C ARG A 234 18.26 -18.37 -6.12
N ALA A 235 17.86 -17.59 -5.12
CA ALA A 235 18.42 -16.29 -4.77
C ALA A 235 18.64 -16.18 -3.26
N GLY A 236 19.42 -15.19 -2.81
CA GLY A 236 19.66 -14.93 -1.38
C GLY A 236 20.16 -16.17 -0.62
N GLU A 237 21.15 -16.88 -1.15
CA GLU A 237 21.67 -18.15 -0.58
C GLU A 237 20.63 -19.28 -0.42
N GLY A 238 19.47 -19.16 -1.08
CA GLY A 238 18.33 -20.09 -0.96
C GLY A 238 17.18 -19.57 -0.10
N GLN A 239 17.25 -18.34 0.41
CA GLN A 239 16.16 -17.66 1.14
C GLN A 239 15.03 -17.17 0.23
N ALA A 240 15.21 -17.21 -1.09
CA ALA A 240 14.19 -16.82 -2.06
C ALA A 240 14.32 -17.57 -3.39
N CYS A 241 13.25 -17.58 -4.17
CA CYS A 241 13.15 -18.21 -5.48
C CYS A 241 12.68 -17.22 -6.55
N LYS A 242 13.47 -16.99 -7.59
CA LYS A 242 13.11 -16.17 -8.74
C LYS A 242 12.01 -16.85 -9.56
N SER A 243 11.13 -16.07 -10.17
CA SER A 243 10.35 -16.56 -11.30
C SER A 243 11.28 -16.75 -12.52
N ALA A 244 10.79 -17.46 -13.54
CA ALA A 244 11.56 -17.65 -14.78
C ALA A 244 11.81 -16.33 -15.52
N CYS A 245 10.88 -15.36 -15.46
CA CYS A 245 11.11 -14.03 -16.02
C CYS A 245 12.32 -13.35 -15.33
N GLU A 246 12.34 -13.37 -14.00
CA GLU A 246 13.40 -12.75 -13.20
C GLU A 246 14.77 -13.43 -13.35
N ALA A 247 14.79 -14.73 -13.61
CA ALA A 247 16.02 -15.49 -13.84
C ALA A 247 16.58 -15.35 -15.27
N PHE A 248 15.72 -15.43 -16.30
CA PHE A 248 16.15 -15.58 -17.69
C PHE A 248 15.89 -14.36 -18.58
N ARG A 249 14.99 -13.45 -18.17
CA ARG A 249 14.62 -12.22 -18.90
C ARG A 249 14.16 -12.44 -20.35
N SER A 250 13.72 -13.65 -20.69
CA SER A 250 13.26 -13.96 -22.04
C SER A 250 11.81 -13.54 -22.26
N PRO A 251 11.41 -13.15 -23.49
CA PRO A 251 10.05 -12.75 -23.81
C PRO A 251 8.99 -13.81 -23.47
N GLU A 252 9.34 -15.10 -23.62
CA GLU A 252 8.50 -16.27 -23.31
C GLU A 252 8.11 -16.30 -21.84
N TYR A 253 9.06 -16.08 -20.93
CA TYR A 253 8.82 -16.16 -19.48
C TYR A 253 8.25 -14.85 -18.91
N CYS A 254 8.56 -13.72 -19.54
CA CYS A 254 8.08 -12.40 -19.14
C CYS A 254 6.79 -11.96 -19.85
N CYS A 255 6.17 -12.84 -20.64
CA CYS A 255 4.98 -12.56 -21.45
C CYS A 255 5.05 -11.20 -22.19
N SER A 256 6.12 -10.99 -22.96
CA SER A 256 6.39 -9.70 -23.61
C SER A 256 6.68 -9.84 -25.11
N GLY A 257 6.60 -8.73 -25.84
CA GLY A 257 6.79 -8.72 -27.30
C GLY A 257 5.81 -9.65 -28.02
N ALA A 258 6.34 -10.67 -28.69
CA ALA A 258 5.54 -11.70 -29.38
C ALA A 258 4.67 -12.55 -28.44
N TYR A 259 4.99 -12.56 -27.13
CA TYR A 259 4.27 -13.27 -26.08
C TYR A 259 3.41 -12.32 -25.23
N GLY A 260 3.09 -11.11 -25.73
CA GLY A 260 2.27 -10.12 -25.03
C GLY A 260 0.76 -10.41 -25.00
N SER A 261 0.33 -11.67 -25.05
CA SER A 261 -1.08 -12.06 -24.89
C SER A 261 -1.24 -13.46 -24.26
N PRO A 262 -2.38 -13.76 -23.63
CA PRO A 262 -2.68 -15.11 -23.10
C PRO A 262 -2.65 -16.23 -24.16
N ASP A 263 -2.90 -15.89 -25.42
CA ASP A 263 -2.84 -16.86 -26.53
C ASP A 263 -1.41 -17.27 -26.89
N THR A 264 -0.43 -16.39 -26.63
CA THR A 264 0.95 -16.56 -27.06
C THR A 264 1.87 -16.94 -25.90
N CYS A 265 1.73 -16.32 -24.72
CA CYS A 265 2.45 -16.72 -23.52
C CYS A 265 1.74 -17.88 -22.81
N ARG A 266 2.35 -19.06 -22.86
CA ARG A 266 1.82 -20.28 -22.24
C ARG A 266 2.55 -20.62 -20.94
N PRO A 267 1.93 -21.37 -20.01
CA PRO A 267 2.63 -21.91 -18.85
C PRO A 267 3.93 -22.61 -19.25
N SER A 268 4.95 -22.44 -18.42
CA SER A 268 6.25 -23.10 -18.56
C SER A 268 6.45 -24.09 -17.42
N MET A 269 7.42 -25.01 -17.57
CA MET A 269 7.81 -25.93 -16.51
C MET A 269 8.14 -25.22 -15.17
N TYR A 270 8.61 -23.97 -15.20
CA TYR A 270 8.92 -23.21 -13.99
C TYR A 270 7.67 -22.63 -13.33
N SER A 271 6.74 -22.07 -14.11
CA SER A 271 5.46 -21.59 -13.56
C SER A 271 4.59 -22.76 -13.09
N GLU A 272 4.65 -23.93 -13.76
CA GLU A 272 3.99 -25.15 -13.29
C GLU A 272 4.52 -25.62 -11.93
N ILE A 273 5.83 -25.53 -11.65
CA ILE A 273 6.38 -25.82 -10.31
C ILE A 273 5.76 -24.89 -9.26
N PHE A 274 5.66 -23.60 -9.57
CA PHE A 274 5.08 -22.60 -8.67
C PHE A 274 3.58 -22.85 -8.46
N LYS A 275 2.85 -23.17 -9.53
CA LYS A 275 1.42 -23.47 -9.48
C LYS A 275 1.10 -24.74 -8.72
N ASN A 276 1.90 -25.79 -8.90
CA ASN A 276 1.74 -27.05 -8.19
C ASN A 276 2.01 -26.90 -6.68
N ALA A 277 2.95 -26.04 -6.29
CA ALA A 277 3.20 -25.73 -4.88
C ALA A 277 2.10 -24.82 -4.27
N CYS A 278 1.55 -23.90 -5.08
CA CYS A 278 0.65 -22.83 -4.64
C CYS A 278 -0.49 -22.60 -5.67
N PRO A 279 -1.48 -23.51 -5.73
CA PRO A 279 -2.48 -23.54 -6.82
C PRO A 279 -3.45 -22.36 -6.83
N LYS A 280 -3.55 -21.61 -5.72
CA LYS A 280 -4.40 -20.42 -5.57
C LYS A 280 -3.65 -19.10 -5.75
N SER A 281 -2.46 -19.13 -6.34
CA SER A 281 -1.63 -17.95 -6.61
C SER A 281 -1.29 -17.85 -8.10
N TYR A 282 -1.05 -16.62 -8.58
CA TYR A 282 -0.52 -16.40 -9.93
C TYR A 282 0.90 -16.96 -10.02
N SER A 283 1.11 -17.89 -10.96
CA SER A 283 2.42 -18.49 -11.23
C SER A 283 3.16 -17.86 -12.43
N TYR A 284 2.43 -17.15 -13.29
CA TYR A 284 2.92 -16.33 -14.41
C TYR A 284 1.85 -15.30 -14.80
N ALA A 285 2.16 -14.36 -15.70
CA ALA A 285 1.38 -13.15 -15.92
C ALA A 285 -0.07 -13.33 -16.46
N TYR A 286 -0.44 -14.51 -16.99
CA TYR A 286 -1.79 -14.78 -17.50
C TYR A 286 -2.45 -16.01 -16.86
N ASP A 287 -2.15 -16.26 -15.58
CA ASP A 287 -2.68 -17.39 -14.79
C ASP A 287 -4.08 -17.09 -14.18
N ASP A 288 -4.94 -16.36 -14.88
CA ASP A 288 -6.16 -15.77 -14.31
C ASP A 288 -7.14 -16.79 -13.72
N ALA A 289 -7.39 -17.89 -14.46
CA ALA A 289 -8.52 -18.81 -14.25
C ALA A 289 -8.61 -19.47 -12.86
N THR A 290 -7.54 -19.44 -12.07
CA THR A 290 -7.48 -19.97 -10.69
C THR A 290 -6.76 -19.05 -9.70
N SER A 291 -6.41 -17.84 -10.12
CA SER A 291 -5.54 -16.92 -9.36
C SER A 291 -6.17 -15.57 -9.06
N THR A 292 -7.12 -15.09 -9.88
CA THR A 292 -7.89 -13.88 -9.57
C THR A 292 -9.04 -14.22 -8.62
N PHE A 293 -9.19 -13.47 -7.53
CA PHE A 293 -10.30 -13.61 -6.61
C PHE A 293 -11.09 -12.30 -6.52
N THR A 294 -12.40 -12.42 -6.30
CA THR A 294 -13.29 -11.26 -6.16
C THR A 294 -14.13 -11.33 -4.89
N CYS A 295 -14.50 -10.16 -4.38
CA CYS A 295 -15.41 -9.99 -3.25
C CYS A 295 -16.04 -8.59 -3.31
N SER A 296 -17.10 -8.36 -2.56
CA SER A 296 -17.76 -7.05 -2.45
C SER A 296 -17.92 -6.67 -0.99
N GLU A 297 -17.53 -5.44 -0.64
CA GLU A 297 -17.66 -4.85 0.71
C GLU A 297 -16.94 -5.67 1.81
N ALA A 298 -15.72 -6.11 1.54
CA ALA A 298 -14.89 -6.87 2.49
C ALA A 298 -13.75 -6.06 3.10
N ASP A 299 -13.35 -6.46 4.30
CA ASP A 299 -12.02 -6.22 4.85
C ASP A 299 -11.10 -7.42 4.53
N TYR A 300 -9.78 -7.24 4.62
CA TYR A 300 -8.80 -8.25 4.22
C TYR A 300 -7.72 -8.46 5.29
N THR A 301 -7.39 -9.72 5.56
CA THR A 301 -6.26 -10.11 6.41
C THR A 301 -5.14 -10.70 5.56
N ILE A 302 -3.97 -10.06 5.58
CA ILE A 302 -2.76 -10.50 4.88
C ILE A 302 -1.83 -11.15 5.92
N THR A 303 -1.70 -12.47 5.88
CA THR A 303 -0.89 -13.23 6.83
C THR A 303 0.43 -13.68 6.20
N PHE A 304 1.55 -13.25 6.77
CA PHE A 304 2.87 -13.80 6.50
C PHE A 304 3.09 -15.07 7.33
N CYS A 305 3.63 -16.12 6.71
CA CYS A 305 3.86 -17.45 7.30
C CYS A 305 2.62 -18.08 7.98
N PRO A 306 1.47 -18.19 7.29
CA PRO A 306 0.19 -18.63 7.88
C PRO A 306 0.21 -20.04 8.48
N SER A 307 1.07 -20.93 7.98
CA SER A 307 1.13 -22.36 8.31
C SER A 307 1.84 -22.69 9.64
N HIS A 308 2.37 -21.70 10.36
CA HIS A 308 3.01 -21.90 11.67
C HIS A 308 1.95 -22.13 12.75
N THR A 309 1.30 -23.29 12.70
CA THR A 309 0.54 -23.82 13.84
C THR A 309 1.50 -24.01 15.00
N SER A 310 1.20 -23.32 16.11
CA SER A 310 2.05 -23.27 17.30
C SER A 310 2.52 -24.66 17.76
N GLN A 311 3.83 -24.89 17.77
CA GLN A 311 4.53 -25.94 18.54
C GLN A 311 4.42 -25.69 20.08
N LYS A 312 3.27 -25.18 20.54
CA LYS A 312 2.97 -24.76 21.90
C LYS A 312 1.69 -25.44 22.42
N SER A 313 1.48 -26.70 22.02
CA SER A 313 0.47 -27.61 22.59
C SER A 313 1.13 -28.92 23.04
N SER A 314 2.06 -28.81 23.98
CA SER A 314 2.67 -29.95 24.70
C SER A 314 3.38 -29.53 25.99
N ARG A 315 2.91 -28.45 26.63
CA ARG A 315 3.31 -28.05 27.98
C ARG A 315 2.11 -27.60 28.79
N ASP A 316 1.24 -28.55 29.13
CA ASP A 316 0.69 -28.54 30.48
C ASP A 316 0.40 -29.97 31.01
N SER A 317 0.75 -30.17 32.28
CA SER A 317 0.21 -31.17 33.22
C SER A 317 0.13 -32.67 32.86
N SER A 318 1.11 -33.45 33.33
CA SER A 318 0.87 -34.71 34.07
C SER A 318 0.34 -34.38 35.48
N PRO A 319 -0.27 -35.28 36.31
CA PRO A 319 -0.13 -36.75 36.39
C PRO A 319 -1.48 -37.48 36.76
N PRO A 320 -1.55 -38.67 37.42
CA PRO A 320 -0.62 -39.80 37.57
C PRO A 320 -1.17 -41.14 37.02
N ALA A 321 -0.39 -42.23 37.19
CA ALA A 321 -0.65 -43.55 36.61
C ALA A 321 -1.72 -44.42 37.32
N MET A 322 -2.32 -45.34 36.55
CA MET A 322 -2.67 -46.70 37.00
C MET A 322 -2.31 -47.72 35.91
N ALA A 323 -2.14 -48.99 36.29
CA ALA A 323 -1.28 -49.93 35.58
C ALA A 323 -1.98 -51.19 35.00
N ALA A 324 -1.23 -51.86 34.12
CA ALA A 324 -1.29 -53.28 33.74
C ALA A 324 -2.44 -53.77 32.83
N GLY A 325 -2.06 -54.43 31.72
CA GLY A 325 -2.95 -55.09 30.76
C GLY A 325 -2.19 -55.61 29.54
N THR A 326 -1.55 -56.76 29.68
CA THR A 326 -0.65 -57.37 28.66
C THR A 326 -1.44 -58.19 27.63
N THR A 327 -1.14 -58.08 26.32
CA THR A 327 -0.87 -59.26 25.43
C THR A 327 -0.42 -58.90 24.00
N SER A 328 0.57 -59.68 23.56
CA SER A 328 1.19 -59.89 22.23
C SER A 328 0.30 -60.09 20.99
N GLY A 329 0.80 -59.70 19.81
CA GLY A 329 0.35 -60.23 18.50
C GLY A 329 0.99 -59.57 17.26
N LEU A 330 1.72 -60.35 16.43
CA LEU A 330 2.32 -60.01 15.11
C LEU A 330 2.53 -61.34 14.32
N PRO A 331 2.70 -61.35 12.98
CA PRO A 331 2.02 -60.67 11.85
C PRO A 331 1.18 -61.75 11.08
N PRO A 332 1.23 -62.04 9.74
CA PRO A 332 1.58 -61.30 8.51
C PRO A 332 0.43 -61.25 7.44
N PRO A 333 0.58 -61.60 6.13
CA PRO A 333 0.90 -60.61 5.09
C PRO A 333 -0.05 -60.54 3.85
N ALA A 334 0.32 -59.63 2.93
CA ALA A 334 -0.04 -59.57 1.48
C ALA A 334 -1.44 -59.03 1.13
N THR A 335 -1.72 -58.48 -0.07
CA THR A 335 -0.97 -58.50 -1.36
C THR A 335 -1.19 -57.20 -2.14
N ALA A 336 -0.31 -56.88 -3.11
CA ALA A 336 -0.47 -55.74 -4.02
C ALA A 336 -1.27 -56.08 -5.29
N THR A 337 -2.00 -55.11 -5.85
CA THR A 337 -2.34 -55.01 -7.29
C THR A 337 -2.70 -53.57 -7.68
N ASN A 338 -1.95 -52.99 -8.63
CA ASN A 338 -2.51 -52.02 -9.60
C ASN A 338 -3.08 -52.82 -10.79
N PRO A 339 -4.00 -52.24 -11.57
CA PRO A 339 -3.59 -51.72 -12.89
C PRO A 339 -4.20 -50.35 -13.25
N ALA A 340 -3.86 -49.86 -14.44
CA ALA A 340 -4.08 -48.49 -14.93
C ALA A 340 -5.31 -48.34 -15.86
N ASP A 341 -5.34 -47.19 -16.56
CA ASP A 341 -6.33 -46.69 -17.53
C ASP A 341 -7.69 -46.23 -16.95
N GLY A 342 -8.33 -45.16 -17.43
CA GLY A 342 -7.94 -44.19 -18.46
C GLY A 342 -9.13 -43.26 -18.85
N SER A 343 -8.88 -42.31 -19.77
CA SER A 343 -9.87 -41.44 -20.46
C SER A 343 -10.55 -40.26 -19.72
N SER A 344 -9.98 -39.06 -19.94
CA SER A 344 -10.56 -37.89 -20.64
C SER A 344 -11.95 -37.29 -20.32
N SER A 345 -12.03 -35.98 -20.60
CA SER A 345 -13.22 -35.12 -20.81
C SER A 345 -13.75 -34.42 -19.54
N GLN A 346 -14.19 -33.15 -19.55
CA GLN A 346 -14.37 -32.17 -20.64
C GLN A 346 -13.78 -30.80 -20.25
N ALA A 347 -13.47 -29.97 -21.26
CA ALA A 347 -13.23 -28.54 -21.06
C ALA A 347 -14.56 -27.80 -21.15
N GLU A 348 -14.88 -26.94 -20.19
CA GLU A 348 -15.99 -25.99 -20.29
C GLU A 348 -15.48 -24.60 -20.65
N ASP A 349 -16.02 -24.08 -21.75
CA ASP A 349 -15.77 -22.76 -22.32
C ASP A 349 -16.41 -21.67 -21.46
N ASN A 350 -15.62 -20.69 -21.01
CA ASN A 350 -16.12 -19.49 -20.32
C ASN A 350 -15.46 -18.24 -20.89
N ASN A 351 -16.17 -17.59 -21.81
CA ASN A 351 -15.83 -16.30 -22.38
C ASN A 351 -15.68 -15.22 -21.29
N LEU A 352 -14.50 -14.60 -21.20
CA LEU A 352 -14.26 -13.40 -20.39
C LEU A 352 -14.46 -12.12 -21.23
N PRO A 353 -15.07 -11.04 -20.67
CA PRO A 353 -15.42 -9.84 -21.43
C PRO A 353 -14.22 -8.90 -21.69
N PRO A 354 -14.27 -8.09 -22.77
CA PRO A 354 -13.08 -7.48 -23.39
C PRO A 354 -12.63 -6.13 -22.77
N TRP A 355 -12.67 -5.98 -21.44
CA TRP A 355 -12.38 -4.68 -20.79
C TRP A 355 -11.40 -4.73 -19.60
N LEU A 356 -10.71 -5.84 -19.36
CA LEU A 356 -9.59 -5.89 -18.41
C LEU A 356 -8.40 -5.09 -18.97
N PRO A 357 -7.84 -4.11 -18.22
CA PRO A 357 -6.64 -3.40 -18.64
C PRO A 357 -5.41 -4.30 -18.48
N ASN A 358 -4.49 -4.25 -19.45
CA ASN A 358 -3.23 -4.98 -19.40
C ASN A 358 -2.37 -4.53 -18.20
N PHE A 359 -2.28 -5.36 -17.16
CA PHE A 359 -1.29 -5.20 -16.10
C PHE A 359 0.11 -5.57 -16.65
N VAL A 360 0.81 -4.56 -17.17
CA VAL A 360 2.23 -4.68 -17.55
C VAL A 360 3.09 -3.99 -16.49
N SER A 361 3.89 -4.78 -15.77
CA SER A 361 4.92 -4.25 -14.87
C SER A 361 5.90 -3.36 -15.63
N GLY A 362 6.07 -2.13 -15.15
CA GLY A 362 6.86 -1.09 -15.81
C GLY A 362 8.36 -1.37 -15.83
N GLY A 363 8.87 -1.92 -16.94
CA GLY A 363 10.30 -1.94 -17.25
C GLY A 363 10.79 -0.57 -17.70
N LEU A 364 11.43 0.18 -16.81
CA LEU A 364 11.77 1.60 -17.01
C LEU A 364 13.13 1.78 -17.71
N LEU A 365 13.23 1.45 -19.02
CA LEU A 365 14.35 1.87 -19.88
C LEU A 365 13.94 2.13 -21.33
N GLY A 366 13.95 3.41 -21.74
CA GLY A 366 14.22 3.83 -23.12
C GLY A 366 13.03 4.21 -24.01
N MET A 367 12.59 5.47 -23.94
CA MET A 367 11.84 6.14 -25.03
C MET A 367 12.30 7.60 -25.24
N ASN A 368 12.05 8.12 -26.45
CA ASN A 368 12.70 9.29 -27.06
C ASN A 368 11.89 10.59 -26.82
N PRO A 369 12.51 11.77 -26.55
CA PRO A 369 11.78 12.98 -26.15
C PRO A 369 10.73 13.58 -27.12
N ASN A 370 10.58 13.07 -28.35
CA ASN A 370 9.72 13.69 -29.37
C ASN A 370 8.27 13.19 -29.41
N ASP A 371 7.92 12.08 -28.75
CA ASP A 371 6.54 11.55 -28.77
C ASP A 371 5.61 12.20 -27.71
N LEU A 372 6.13 13.12 -26.89
CA LEU A 372 5.37 13.79 -25.82
C LEU A 372 4.44 14.92 -26.32
N ILE A 373 4.51 15.29 -27.60
CA ILE A 373 3.80 16.45 -28.17
C ILE A 373 2.50 16.07 -28.90
N THR A 374 2.33 14.80 -29.29
CA THR A 374 1.16 14.30 -30.05
C THR A 374 0.06 13.67 -29.21
N ALA A 375 0.30 13.39 -27.92
CA ALA A 375 -0.71 12.80 -27.02
C ALA A 375 -1.64 13.84 -26.35
N THR A 376 -1.25 15.11 -26.30
CA THR A 376 -1.97 16.17 -25.56
C THR A 376 -3.06 16.88 -26.37
N THR A 377 -3.18 16.62 -27.67
CA THR A 377 -4.14 17.30 -28.57
C THR A 377 -5.43 16.53 -28.87
N LEU A 378 -5.58 15.28 -28.40
CA LEU A 378 -6.78 14.45 -28.67
C LEU A 378 -7.77 14.30 -27.50
N ILE A 379 -7.43 14.75 -26.29
CA ILE A 379 -8.30 14.62 -25.09
C ILE A 379 -9.16 15.88 -24.84
N MET A 380 -8.91 16.99 -25.55
CA MET A 380 -9.68 18.25 -25.43
C MET A 380 -10.79 18.44 -26.48
N SER A 381 -11.26 17.37 -27.14
CA SER A 381 -12.29 17.46 -28.19
C SER A 381 -13.62 16.76 -27.88
N SER A 382 -13.75 16.05 -26.76
CA SER A 382 -14.93 15.21 -26.45
C SER A 382 -15.82 15.73 -25.31
N ILE A 383 -15.44 16.83 -24.63
CA ILE A 383 -16.17 17.38 -23.47
C ILE A 383 -17.13 18.55 -23.86
N SER A 384 -17.17 18.96 -25.12
CA SER A 384 -17.98 20.11 -25.58
C SER A 384 -19.28 19.77 -26.31
N ILE A 385 -19.70 18.50 -26.36
CA ILE A 385 -20.89 18.03 -27.13
C ILE A 385 -22.02 17.49 -26.22
N LEU A 386 -21.88 17.53 -24.88
CA LEU A 386 -22.89 17.03 -23.94
C LEU A 386 -23.57 18.10 -23.07
N LEU A 387 -23.65 19.35 -23.57
CA LEU A 387 -24.26 20.49 -22.85
C LEU A 387 -25.24 21.31 -23.70
N GLN A 388 -25.68 20.77 -24.84
CA GLN A 388 -26.74 21.35 -25.70
C GLN A 388 -27.63 20.26 -26.31
N LEU A 389 -28.47 19.64 -25.47
CA LEU A 389 -29.78 19.05 -25.82
C LEU A 389 -30.61 18.85 -24.54
#